data_AF-A0A3B8UFA5-F1
#
_entry.id   AF-A0A3B8UFA5-F1
#
_cell.length_a   1.000
_cell.length_b   1.000
_cell.length_c   1.000
_cell.angle_alpha   90.00
_cell.angle_beta   90.00
_cell.angle_gamma   90.00
#
_symmetry.space_group_name_H-M   'P 1'
#
loop_
_entity.id
_entity.type
_entity.pdbx_description
1 polymer ?
#
loop_
_entity_poly.entity_id
_entity_poly.type
_entity_poly.pdbx_seq_one_letter_code
_entity_poly.pdbx_strand_id
1 'polypeptide(L)'
;MTAAAPWSVKGIDPKAREIAKDLARRSGMTLGEWLNSMIMDEPDEDDGVATLPRRSPIPDPYDRRSRSRRLDDVYGDEGRHDSMGRMGASLEVIAERLEAAERRSTLAIQGIDQAVAGLVRRLETQDEAEAVKARRIDDIAEELREGHRRLRRLEQEAGAEAREGLDRLDAALTAVSTRLYEMDERQRAGVSELRDRIEAVEKAAGPGAGTSLLSQVGARL
;
A
#
# COMPACT_ATOMS: atom_id res chain seq x y z
N MET A 1 -43.71 -2.70 6.11
CA MET A 1 -42.27 -2.34 6.05
C MET A 1 -42.19 -0.83 5.92
N THR A 2 -41.74 -0.14 6.97
CA THR A 2 -41.74 1.32 7.08
C THR A 2 -40.67 1.91 6.17
N ALA A 3 -41.08 2.55 5.08
CA ALA A 3 -40.18 3.26 4.17
C ALA A 3 -39.58 4.48 4.88
N ALA A 4 -38.30 4.43 5.22
CA ALA A 4 -37.58 5.57 5.78
C ALA A 4 -37.41 6.66 4.71
N ALA A 5 -37.78 7.90 5.05
CA ALA A 5 -37.66 9.05 4.17
C ALA A 5 -36.19 9.34 3.80
N PRO A 6 -35.90 9.89 2.61
CA PRO A 6 -34.54 10.13 2.14
C PRO A 6 -33.88 11.27 2.92
N TRP A 7 -32.90 10.93 3.73
CA TRP A 7 -31.99 11.87 4.36
C TRP A 7 -30.95 12.30 3.30
N SER A 8 -30.94 13.59 2.94
CA SER A 8 -29.95 14.14 2.02
C SER A 8 -28.81 14.75 2.83
N VAL A 9 -27.63 14.12 2.82
CA VAL A 9 -26.44 14.64 3.51
C VAL A 9 -25.74 15.67 2.64
N LYS A 10 -25.66 16.91 3.13
CA LYS A 10 -24.98 18.02 2.46
C LYS A 10 -23.48 17.96 2.76
N GLY A 11 -22.64 17.87 1.72
CA GLY A 11 -21.17 17.97 1.83
C GLY A 11 -20.35 16.70 1.56
N ILE A 12 -20.97 15.57 1.21
CA ILE A 12 -20.23 14.36 0.80
C ILE A 12 -19.57 14.61 -0.56
N ASP A 13 -18.26 14.38 -0.65
CA ASP A 13 -17.49 14.48 -1.88
C ASP A 13 -18.12 13.62 -3.00
N PRO A 14 -18.32 14.16 -4.22
CA PRO A 14 -18.96 13.44 -5.32
C PRO A 14 -18.29 12.10 -5.63
N LYS A 15 -16.96 12.01 -5.49
CA LYS A 15 -16.19 10.79 -5.74
C LYS A 15 -16.42 9.73 -4.68
N ALA A 16 -16.50 10.14 -3.41
CA ALA A 16 -16.79 9.22 -2.30
C ALA A 16 -18.20 8.61 -2.42
N ARG A 17 -19.16 9.39 -2.91
CA ARG A 17 -20.53 8.91 -3.16
C ARG A 17 -20.59 7.83 -4.24
N GLU A 18 -19.87 8.01 -5.34
CA GLU A 18 -19.83 7.01 -6.41
C GLU A 18 -19.13 5.73 -5.95
N ILE A 19 -18.04 5.83 -5.18
CA ILE A 19 -17.34 4.66 -4.62
C ILE A 19 -18.26 3.86 -3.68
N ALA A 20 -18.97 4.52 -2.77
CA ALA A 20 -19.92 3.86 -1.87
C ALA A 20 -21.06 3.19 -2.63
N LYS A 21 -21.56 3.84 -3.68
CA LYS A 21 -22.62 3.30 -4.54
C LYS A 21 -22.15 2.07 -5.33
N ASP A 22 -20.92 2.09 -5.83
CA ASP A 22 -20.31 0.94 -6.52
C ASP A 22 -20.06 -0.22 -5.58
N LEU A 23 -19.62 0.03 -4.34
CA LEU A 23 -19.43 -1.01 -3.32
C LEU A 23 -20.76 -1.65 -2.93
N ALA A 24 -21.80 -0.85 -2.70
CA ALA A 24 -23.15 -1.35 -2.44
C ALA A 24 -23.71 -2.17 -3.62
N ARG A 25 -23.45 -1.73 -4.87
CA ARG A 25 -23.90 -2.47 -6.06
C ARG A 25 -23.17 -3.79 -6.24
N ARG A 26 -21.88 -3.85 -5.87
CA ARG A 26 -21.09 -5.09 -5.86
C ARG A 26 -21.56 -6.07 -4.78
N SER A 27 -22.02 -5.57 -3.63
CA SER A 27 -22.59 -6.40 -2.57
C SER A 27 -24.07 -6.77 -2.79
N GLY A 28 -24.68 -6.30 -3.88
CA GLY A 28 -26.08 -6.60 -4.21
C GLY A 28 -27.09 -5.96 -3.27
N MET A 29 -26.68 -4.96 -2.48
CA MET A 29 -27.50 -4.29 -1.46
C MET A 29 -27.79 -2.84 -1.85
N THR A 30 -28.80 -2.22 -1.23
CA THR A 30 -29.03 -0.79 -1.41
C THR A 30 -27.96 0.01 -0.67
N LEU A 31 -27.63 1.23 -1.13
CA LEU A 31 -26.62 2.09 -0.50
C LEU A 31 -26.89 2.30 1.00
N GLY A 32 -28.16 2.41 1.39
CA GLY A 32 -28.55 2.56 2.80
C GLY A 32 -28.29 1.30 3.63
N GLU A 33 -28.56 0.12 3.08
CA GLU A 33 -28.30 -1.16 3.75
C GLU A 33 -26.79 -1.46 3.83
N TRP A 34 -26.03 -1.17 2.78
CA TRP A 34 -24.57 -1.32 2.77
C TRP A 34 -23.89 -0.35 3.75
N LEU A 35 -24.39 0.88 3.86
CA LEU A 35 -23.88 1.82 4.86
C LEU A 35 -24.24 1.37 6.28
N ASN A 36 -25.46 0.85 6.47
CA ASN A 36 -25.88 0.33 7.76
C ASN A 36 -25.07 -0.92 8.16
N SER A 37 -24.73 -1.80 7.20
CA SER A 37 -23.80 -2.90 7.47
C SER A 37 -22.40 -2.37 7.74
N MET A 38 -21.89 -1.38 7.01
CA MET A 38 -20.55 -0.82 7.28
C MET A 38 -20.44 -0.13 8.65
N ILE A 39 -21.51 0.51 9.12
CA ILE A 39 -21.55 1.15 10.46
C ILE A 39 -21.72 0.11 11.58
N MET A 40 -22.33 -1.05 11.30
CA MET A 40 -22.61 -2.10 12.30
C MET A 40 -21.59 -3.26 12.28
N ASP A 41 -20.96 -3.51 11.13
CA ASP A 41 -19.94 -4.53 10.86
C ASP A 41 -18.53 -3.93 10.83
N GLU A 42 -18.31 -2.70 11.31
CA GLU A 42 -17.00 -2.36 11.87
C GLU A 42 -16.81 -3.33 13.06
N PRO A 43 -15.96 -4.38 12.97
CA PRO A 43 -15.42 -4.95 14.19
C PRO A 43 -14.75 -3.79 14.92
N ASP A 44 -14.75 -3.82 16.26
CA ASP A 44 -14.10 -2.84 17.14
C ASP A 44 -12.59 -2.67 16.84
N GLU A 45 -12.22 -2.17 15.66
CA GLU A 45 -10.89 -1.73 15.28
C GLU A 45 -10.72 -0.32 15.80
N ASP A 46 -10.41 -0.28 17.10
CA ASP A 46 -9.60 0.75 17.74
C ASP A 46 -10.13 2.18 17.58
N ASP A 47 -11.24 2.49 18.26
CA ASP A 47 -11.38 3.80 18.85
C ASP A 47 -11.67 3.66 20.34
N GLY A 48 -10.59 3.69 21.12
CA GLY A 48 -10.60 3.83 22.58
C GLY A 48 -11.18 5.19 23.02
N VAL A 49 -12.33 5.58 22.49
CA VAL A 49 -13.13 6.67 23.04
C VAL A 49 -13.83 6.10 24.25
N ALA A 50 -13.19 6.25 25.41
CA ALA A 50 -13.85 6.15 26.69
C ALA A 50 -15.14 6.98 26.60
N THR A 51 -16.29 6.30 26.53
CA THR A 51 -17.59 6.97 26.63
C THR A 51 -17.60 7.67 27.98
N LEU A 52 -17.45 9.01 27.96
CA LEU A 52 -17.51 9.81 29.16
C LEU A 52 -18.82 9.44 29.90
N PRO A 53 -18.77 9.22 31.22
CA PRO A 53 -19.96 8.84 31.96
C PRO A 53 -21.04 9.90 31.73
N ARG A 54 -22.22 9.46 31.29
CA ARG A 54 -23.40 10.30 31.08
C ARG A 54 -23.49 11.31 32.22
N ARG A 55 -23.32 12.59 31.87
CA ARG A 55 -23.45 13.74 32.76
C ARG A 55 -24.74 13.56 33.58
N SER A 56 -24.60 13.49 34.91
CA SER A 56 -25.75 13.45 35.83
C SER A 56 -26.69 14.62 35.51
N PRO A 57 -28.02 14.43 35.50
CA PRO A 57 -28.98 15.49 35.17
C PRO A 57 -28.71 16.74 36.02
N ILE A 58 -28.52 17.87 35.34
CA ILE A 58 -28.41 19.18 35.97
C ILE A 58 -29.73 19.41 36.73
N PRO A 59 -29.72 19.64 38.06
CA PRO A 59 -30.95 19.88 38.81
C PRO A 59 -31.68 21.10 38.24
N ASP A 60 -32.97 20.94 37.98
CA ASP A 60 -33.84 21.95 37.41
C ASP A 60 -33.79 23.26 38.25
N PRO A 61 -33.51 24.43 37.64
CA PRO A 61 -33.48 25.71 38.36
C PRO A 61 -34.81 26.10 39.01
N TYR A 62 -35.93 25.46 38.64
CA TYR A 62 -37.23 25.69 39.28
C TYR A 62 -37.34 25.10 40.70
N ASP A 63 -36.51 24.12 41.08
CA ASP A 63 -36.57 23.51 42.42
C ASP A 63 -35.91 24.41 43.51
N ARG A 64 -35.03 25.34 43.10
CA ARG A 64 -34.43 26.32 44.02
C ARG A 64 -35.44 27.36 44.53
N ARG A 65 -36.48 27.68 43.75
CA ARG A 65 -37.47 28.71 44.13
C ARG A 65 -38.43 28.24 45.22
N SER A 66 -38.66 26.93 45.35
CA SER A 66 -39.48 26.35 46.41
C SER A 66 -38.80 26.40 47.78
N ARG A 67 -37.46 26.41 47.85
CA ARG A 67 -36.73 26.60 49.12
C ARG A 67 -36.63 28.07 49.53
N SER A 68 -36.67 29.00 48.58
CA SER A 68 -36.52 30.43 48.85
C SER A 68 -37.72 31.07 49.57
N ARG A 69 -38.90 30.44 49.57
CA ARG A 69 -40.09 30.98 50.28
C ARG A 69 -40.23 30.52 51.73
N ARG A 70 -39.37 29.63 52.22
CA ARG A 70 -39.35 29.25 53.65
C ARG A 70 -38.38 30.09 54.49
N LEU A 71 -37.68 31.04 53.88
CA LEU A 71 -36.66 31.84 54.57
C LEU A 71 -37.18 33.19 55.11
N ASP A 72 -38.44 33.55 54.87
CA ASP A 72 -38.98 34.88 55.19
C ASP A 72 -39.66 34.95 56.57
N ASP A 73 -39.83 33.82 57.27
CA ASP A 73 -40.44 33.78 58.62
C ASP A 73 -39.41 33.89 59.78
N VAL A 74 -38.15 34.27 59.50
CA VAL A 74 -37.04 34.23 60.49
C VAL A 74 -36.62 35.63 60.98
N TYR A 75 -37.58 36.53 61.17
CA TYR A 75 -37.35 37.80 61.88
C TYR A 75 -38.21 37.90 63.16
N GLY A 76 -38.19 36.83 63.96
CA GLY A 76 -38.58 36.82 65.37
C GLY A 76 -37.33 36.63 66.24
N ASP A 77 -36.99 37.69 66.97
CA ASP A 77 -36.18 37.84 68.21
C ASP A 77 -35.52 36.63 68.93
N GLU A 78 -34.91 35.64 68.24
CA GLU A 78 -34.16 34.50 68.87
C GLU A 78 -32.81 34.17 68.17
N GLY A 79 -32.17 35.17 67.54
CA GLY A 79 -31.08 34.96 66.55
C GLY A 79 -29.69 34.52 67.02
N ARG A 80 -29.44 34.20 68.30
CA ARG A 80 -28.09 33.80 68.78
C ARG A 80 -27.92 32.30 69.02
N HIS A 81 -28.94 31.61 69.54
CA HIS A 81 -28.87 30.15 69.76
C HIS A 81 -29.16 29.36 68.49
N ASP A 82 -30.01 29.88 67.60
CA ASP A 82 -30.37 29.23 66.33
C ASP A 82 -29.26 29.33 65.26
N SER A 83 -28.38 30.33 65.36
CA SER A 83 -27.16 30.41 64.55
C SER A 83 -26.17 29.30 64.89
N MET A 84 -26.04 28.95 66.19
CA MET A 84 -25.11 27.92 66.66
C MET A 84 -25.59 26.52 66.22
N GLY A 85 -26.90 26.26 66.26
CA GLY A 85 -27.53 25.04 65.76
C GLY A 85 -27.41 24.89 64.23
N ARG A 86 -27.64 25.97 63.47
CA ARG A 86 -27.43 25.97 62.01
C ARG A 86 -25.97 25.78 61.60
N MET A 87 -25.03 26.33 62.38
CA MET A 87 -23.59 26.08 62.19
C MET A 87 -23.24 24.61 62.47
N GLY A 88 -23.76 24.01 63.55
CA GLY A 88 -23.59 22.58 63.84
C GLY A 88 -24.09 21.68 62.70
N ALA A 89 -25.31 21.92 62.21
CA ALA A 89 -25.87 21.18 61.08
C ALA A 89 -25.07 21.40 59.78
N SER A 90 -24.54 22.60 59.55
CA SER A 90 -23.70 22.87 58.37
C SER A 90 -22.33 22.18 58.46
N LEU A 91 -21.75 22.09 59.65
CA LEU A 91 -20.50 21.35 59.89
C LEU A 91 -20.68 19.84 59.69
N GLU A 92 -21.81 19.27 60.11
CA GLU A 92 -22.13 17.86 59.89
C GLU A 92 -22.26 17.53 58.39
N VAL A 93 -22.94 18.39 57.62
CA VAL A 93 -23.03 18.26 56.15
C VAL A 93 -21.66 18.39 55.48
N ILE A 94 -20.79 19.29 55.97
CA ILE A 94 -19.43 19.44 55.44
C ILE A 94 -18.59 18.20 55.78
N ALA A 95 -18.70 17.65 56.99
CA ALA A 95 -17.99 16.44 57.40
C ALA A 95 -18.42 15.24 56.56
N GLU A 96 -19.73 15.02 56.37
CA GLU A 96 -20.26 13.96 55.51
C GLU A 96 -19.78 14.11 54.06
N ARG A 97 -19.79 15.35 53.53
CA ARG A 97 -19.31 15.63 52.19
C ARG A 97 -17.79 15.44 52.07
N LEU A 98 -17.02 15.74 53.12
CA LEU A 98 -15.58 15.54 53.15
C LEU A 98 -15.24 14.05 53.14
N GLU A 99 -15.89 13.24 53.99
CA GLU A 99 -15.72 11.78 53.97
C GLU A 99 -16.12 11.17 52.63
N ALA A 100 -17.23 11.63 52.04
CA ALA A 100 -17.66 11.17 50.72
C ALA A 100 -16.67 11.58 49.61
N ALA A 101 -16.07 12.77 49.71
CA ALA A 101 -15.03 13.23 48.79
C ALA A 101 -13.73 12.44 48.97
N GLU A 102 -13.35 12.11 50.21
CA GLU A 102 -12.16 11.33 50.53
C GLU A 102 -12.28 9.90 50.00
N ARG A 103 -13.40 9.20 50.25
CA ARG A 103 -13.67 7.87 49.68
C ARG A 103 -13.64 7.89 48.16
N ARG A 104 -14.22 8.92 47.53
CA ARG A 104 -14.19 9.09 46.08
C ARG A 104 -12.76 9.33 45.56
N SER A 105 -11.94 10.10 46.28
CA SER A 105 -10.55 10.35 45.91
C SER A 105 -9.71 9.08 45.97
N THR A 106 -9.88 8.26 47.01
CA THR A 106 -9.14 6.99 47.13
C THR A 106 -9.46 6.04 45.99
N LEU A 107 -10.74 5.93 45.62
CA LEU A 107 -11.16 5.13 44.47
C LEU A 107 -10.63 5.69 43.14
N ALA A 108 -10.61 7.02 42.99
CA ALA A 108 -10.06 7.66 41.80
C ALA A 108 -8.55 7.42 41.66
N ILE A 109 -7.79 7.52 42.76
CA ILE A 109 -6.34 7.25 42.77
C ILE A 109 -6.06 5.80 42.38
N GLN A 110 -6.79 4.83 42.96
CA GLN A 110 -6.64 3.42 42.59
C GLN A 110 -6.98 3.16 41.11
N GLY A 111 -8.01 3.82 40.59
CA GLY A 111 -8.36 3.74 39.17
C GLY A 111 -7.27 4.32 38.27
N ILE A 112 -6.63 5.41 38.68
CA ILE A 112 -5.49 6.01 37.98
C ILE A 112 -4.28 5.06 38.01
N ASP A 113 -3.95 4.47 39.17
CA ASP A 113 -2.82 3.53 39.28
C ASP A 113 -3.01 2.32 38.35
N GLN A 114 -4.23 1.79 38.26
CA GLN A 114 -4.56 0.71 37.34
C GLN A 114 -4.45 1.14 35.87
N ALA A 115 -4.91 2.35 35.53
CA ALA A 115 -4.80 2.90 34.18
C ALA A 115 -3.33 3.13 33.78
N VAL A 116 -2.52 3.72 34.67
CA VAL A 116 -1.09 3.95 34.44
C VAL A 116 -0.36 2.61 34.29
N ALA A 117 -0.61 1.63 35.17
CA ALA A 117 -0.03 0.30 35.03
C ALA A 117 -0.45 -0.39 33.72
N GLY A 118 -1.69 -0.16 33.26
CA GLY A 118 -2.16 -0.63 31.96
C GLY A 118 -1.43 0.04 30.79
N LEU A 119 -1.23 1.36 30.84
CA LEU A 119 -0.51 2.11 29.81
C LEU A 119 0.96 1.70 29.73
N VAL A 120 1.63 1.48 30.86
CA VAL A 120 3.02 1.01 30.89
C VAL A 120 3.13 -0.36 30.21
N ARG A 121 2.26 -1.32 30.56
CA ARG A 121 2.26 -2.64 29.88
C ARG A 121 1.97 -2.55 28.39
N ARG A 122 1.06 -1.64 27.98
CA ARG A 122 0.77 -1.40 26.56
C ARG A 122 1.98 -0.83 25.83
N LEU A 123 2.68 0.13 26.45
CA LEU A 123 3.91 0.71 25.92
C LEU A 123 5.01 -0.34 25.77
N GLU A 124 5.25 -1.16 26.79
CA GLU A 124 6.22 -2.27 26.72
C GLU A 124 5.88 -3.24 25.58
N THR A 125 4.61 -3.59 25.41
CA THR A 125 4.15 -4.45 24.31
C THR A 125 4.32 -3.77 22.94
N GLN A 126 4.10 -2.46 22.85
CA GLN A 126 4.32 -1.69 21.62
C GLN A 126 5.81 -1.62 21.28
N ASP A 127 6.68 -1.36 22.26
CA ASP A 127 8.14 -1.32 22.07
C ASP A 127 8.68 -2.67 21.59
N GLU A 128 8.18 -3.79 22.15
CA GLU A 128 8.53 -5.13 21.69
C GLU A 128 8.06 -5.37 20.24
N ALA A 129 6.83 -4.97 19.91
CA ALA A 129 6.30 -5.10 18.55
C ALA A 129 7.07 -4.23 17.54
N GLU A 130 7.47 -3.02 17.92
CA GLU A 130 8.31 -2.14 17.11
C GLU A 130 9.70 -2.72 16.90
N ALA A 131 10.32 -3.30 17.94
CA ALA A 131 11.61 -3.97 17.82
C ALA A 131 11.56 -5.16 16.85
N VAL A 132 10.48 -5.95 16.88
CA VAL A 132 10.28 -7.06 15.93
C VAL A 132 10.09 -6.53 14.51
N LYS A 133 9.33 -5.46 14.31
CA LYS A 133 9.16 -4.82 12.99
C LYS A 133 10.49 -4.28 12.45
N ALA A 134 11.29 -3.62 13.29
CA ALA A 134 12.60 -3.10 12.91
C ALA A 134 13.53 -4.20 12.40
N ARG A 135 13.61 -5.33 13.13
CA ARG A 135 14.39 -6.50 12.69
C ARG A 135 13.93 -7.04 11.33
N ARG A 136 12.62 -7.16 11.11
CA ARG A 136 12.08 -7.60 9.81
C ARG A 136 12.46 -6.65 8.67
N ILE A 137 12.46 -5.34 8.93
CA ILE A 137 12.88 -4.35 7.93
C ILE A 137 14.36 -4.51 7.61
N ASP A 138 15.20 -4.72 8.63
CA ASP A 138 16.63 -4.96 8.45
C ASP A 138 16.91 -6.22 7.65
N ASP A 139 16.21 -7.33 7.95
CA ASP A 139 16.31 -8.60 7.21
C ASP A 139 15.93 -8.41 5.73
N ILE A 140 14.79 -7.74 5.46
CA ILE A 140 14.36 -7.43 4.09
C ILE A 140 15.39 -6.54 3.38
N ALA A 141 15.95 -5.55 4.07
CA ALA A 141 16.96 -4.69 3.51
C ALA A 141 18.26 -5.46 3.18
N GLU A 142 18.63 -6.46 3.98
CA GLU A 142 19.75 -7.35 3.68
C GLU A 142 19.46 -8.23 2.46
N GLU A 143 18.29 -8.87 2.39
CA GLU A 143 17.86 -9.67 1.25
C GLU A 143 17.82 -8.85 -0.05
N LEU A 144 17.31 -7.61 -0.01
CA LEU A 144 17.30 -6.72 -1.17
C LEU A 144 18.71 -6.35 -1.63
N ARG A 145 19.63 -6.07 -0.69
CA ARG A 145 21.04 -5.79 -1.03
C ARG A 145 21.70 -7.01 -1.65
N GLU A 146 21.46 -8.21 -1.12
CA GLU A 146 21.96 -9.44 -1.70
C GLU A 146 21.37 -9.71 -3.10
N GLY A 147 20.07 -9.54 -3.25
CA GLY A 147 19.36 -9.64 -4.52
C GLY A 147 19.96 -8.70 -5.56
N HIS A 148 20.23 -7.44 -5.19
CA HIS A 148 20.87 -6.48 -6.07
C HIS A 148 22.30 -6.88 -6.46
N ARG A 149 23.10 -7.41 -5.51
CA ARG A 149 24.46 -7.93 -5.81
C ARG A 149 24.42 -9.13 -6.74
N ARG A 150 23.44 -10.04 -6.59
CA ARG A 150 23.26 -11.20 -7.47
C ARG A 150 22.82 -10.75 -8.87
N LEU A 151 21.86 -9.83 -8.95
CA LEU A 151 21.40 -9.25 -10.21
C LEU A 151 22.54 -8.55 -10.94
N ARG A 152 23.34 -7.73 -10.25
CA ARG A 152 24.51 -7.07 -10.83
C ARG A 152 25.54 -8.05 -11.39
N ARG A 153 25.76 -9.18 -10.72
CA ARG A 153 26.64 -10.24 -11.24
C ARG A 153 26.06 -10.89 -12.49
N LEU A 154 24.77 -11.24 -12.47
CA LEU A 154 24.09 -11.80 -13.64
C LEU A 154 24.10 -10.83 -14.83
N GLU A 155 23.88 -9.53 -14.61
CA GLU A 155 23.98 -8.51 -15.67
C GLU A 155 25.39 -8.44 -16.25
N GLN A 156 26.43 -8.54 -15.42
CA GLN A 156 27.81 -8.52 -15.86
C GLN A 156 28.18 -9.80 -16.62
N GLU A 157 27.80 -10.97 -16.12
CA GLU A 157 28.03 -12.27 -16.75
C GLU A 157 27.29 -12.38 -18.08
N ALA A 158 26.00 -12.03 -18.12
CA ALA A 158 25.21 -12.01 -19.36
C ALA A 158 25.77 -10.99 -20.37
N GLY A 159 26.23 -9.83 -19.88
CA GLY A 159 26.89 -8.82 -20.72
C GLY A 159 28.21 -9.30 -21.30
N ALA A 160 29.00 -10.08 -20.53
CA ALA A 160 30.24 -10.69 -21.00
C ALA A 160 29.96 -11.79 -22.03
N GLU A 161 29.01 -12.69 -21.76
CA GLU A 161 28.62 -13.76 -22.68
C GLU A 161 28.07 -13.20 -24.01
N ALA A 162 27.26 -12.14 -23.95
CA ALA A 162 26.77 -11.46 -25.14
C ALA A 162 27.91 -10.86 -25.98
N ARG A 163 28.92 -10.26 -25.34
CA ARG A 163 30.11 -9.73 -26.03
C ARG A 163 30.91 -10.85 -26.69
N GLU A 164 31.17 -11.94 -25.97
CA GLU A 164 31.85 -13.10 -26.56
C GLU A 164 31.07 -13.70 -27.74
N GLY A 165 29.75 -13.73 -27.66
CA GLY A 165 28.88 -14.16 -28.76
C GLY A 165 29.04 -13.27 -29.99
N LEU A 166 29.04 -11.94 -29.80
CA LEU A 166 29.28 -10.98 -30.87
C LEU A 166 30.68 -11.13 -31.48
N ASP A 167 31.72 -11.29 -30.66
CA ASP A 167 33.10 -11.50 -31.15
C ASP A 167 33.22 -12.78 -32.00
N ARG A 168 32.52 -13.87 -31.60
CA ARG A 168 32.46 -15.10 -32.39
C ARG A 168 31.71 -14.92 -33.70
N LEU A 169 30.63 -14.13 -33.71
CA LEU A 169 29.89 -13.80 -34.93
C LEU A 169 30.74 -12.96 -35.88
N ASP A 170 31.47 -11.97 -35.37
CA ASP A 170 32.38 -11.14 -36.16
C ASP A 170 33.52 -11.98 -36.75
N ALA A 171 34.08 -12.92 -35.98
CA ALA A 171 35.07 -13.87 -36.48
C ALA A 171 34.50 -14.77 -37.58
N ALA A 172 33.28 -15.29 -37.41
CA ALA A 172 32.61 -16.11 -38.42
C ALA A 172 32.28 -15.31 -39.69
N LEU A 173 31.81 -14.07 -39.57
CA LEU A 173 31.55 -13.17 -40.68
C LEU A 173 32.83 -12.85 -41.45
N THR A 174 33.93 -12.59 -40.74
CA THR A 174 35.26 -12.39 -41.35
C THR A 174 35.69 -13.64 -42.12
N ALA A 175 35.56 -14.83 -41.53
CA ALA A 175 35.91 -16.09 -42.19
C ALA A 175 35.05 -16.35 -43.45
N VAL A 176 33.74 -16.09 -43.38
CA VAL A 176 32.85 -16.20 -44.54
C VAL A 176 33.22 -15.19 -45.62
N SER A 177 33.49 -13.94 -45.26
CA SER A 177 33.92 -12.90 -46.20
C SER A 177 35.20 -13.31 -46.92
N THR A 178 36.23 -13.74 -46.18
CA THR A 178 37.49 -14.25 -46.76
C THR A 178 37.23 -15.42 -47.72
N ARG A 179 36.40 -16.38 -47.31
CA ARG A 179 36.07 -17.54 -48.16
C ARG A 179 35.30 -17.15 -49.43
N LEU A 180 34.43 -16.14 -49.36
CA LEU A 180 33.74 -15.60 -50.52
C LEU A 180 34.70 -14.92 -51.48
N TYR A 181 35.65 -14.12 -50.96
CA TYR A 181 36.70 -13.53 -51.79
C TYR A 181 37.58 -14.59 -52.46
N GLU A 182 38.00 -15.62 -51.73
CA GLU A 182 38.76 -16.73 -52.31
C GLU A 182 37.97 -17.50 -53.37
N MET A 183 36.66 -17.68 -53.16
CA MET A 183 35.80 -18.37 -54.13
C MET A 183 35.60 -17.53 -55.39
N ASP A 184 35.37 -16.22 -55.26
CA ASP A 184 35.28 -15.31 -56.42
C ASP A 184 36.59 -15.31 -57.22
N GLU A 185 37.74 -15.25 -56.54
CA GLU A 185 39.05 -15.28 -57.20
C GLU A 185 39.27 -16.61 -57.94
N ARG A 186 38.95 -17.74 -57.31
CA ARG A 186 39.02 -19.06 -57.96
C ARG A 186 38.04 -19.17 -59.13
N GLN A 187 36.85 -18.60 -59.02
CA GLN A 187 35.86 -18.60 -60.09
C GLN A 187 36.34 -17.76 -61.28
N ARG A 188 36.91 -16.58 -61.04
CA ARG A 188 37.53 -15.75 -62.10
C ARG A 188 38.69 -16.45 -62.78
N ALA A 189 39.56 -17.09 -62.00
CA ALA A 189 40.67 -17.89 -62.53
C ALA A 189 40.16 -19.04 -63.41
N GLY A 190 39.16 -19.81 -62.94
CA GLY A 190 38.57 -20.90 -63.70
C GLY A 190 37.85 -20.44 -64.98
N VAL A 191 37.16 -19.28 -64.94
CA VAL A 191 36.56 -18.66 -66.14
C VAL A 191 37.63 -18.23 -67.13
N SER A 192 38.74 -17.64 -66.67
CA SER A 192 39.87 -17.28 -67.53
C SER A 192 40.48 -18.52 -68.17
N GLU A 193 40.74 -19.58 -67.40
CA GLU A 193 41.28 -20.83 -67.92
C GLU A 193 40.34 -21.47 -68.96
N LEU A 194 39.03 -21.48 -68.70
CA LEU A 194 38.03 -21.97 -69.66
C LEU A 194 38.07 -21.16 -70.96
N ARG A 195 38.18 -19.83 -70.86
CA ARG A 195 38.29 -18.93 -72.02
C ARG A 195 39.55 -19.23 -72.84
N ASP A 196 40.70 -19.37 -72.19
CA ASP A 196 41.97 -19.68 -72.84
C ASP A 196 41.91 -21.04 -73.55
N ARG A 197 41.26 -22.04 -72.92
CA ARG A 197 41.03 -23.36 -73.55
C ARG A 197 40.10 -23.27 -74.76
N ILE A 198 39.03 -22.48 -74.70
CA ILE A 198 38.13 -22.26 -75.84
C ILE A 198 38.89 -21.59 -76.99
N GLU A 199 39.69 -20.55 -76.71
CA GLU A 199 40.49 -19.86 -77.72
C GLU A 199 41.53 -20.80 -78.36
N ALA A 200 42.20 -21.64 -77.55
CA ALA A 200 43.13 -22.64 -78.05
C ALA A 200 42.44 -23.68 -78.95
N VAL A 201 41.25 -24.15 -78.57
CA VAL A 201 40.44 -25.07 -79.38
C VAL A 201 39.99 -24.42 -80.68
N GLU A 202 39.54 -23.17 -80.65
CA GLU A 202 39.13 -22.41 -81.84
C GLU A 202 40.31 -22.22 -82.81
N LYS A 203 41.49 -21.89 -82.28
CA LYS A 203 42.72 -21.76 -83.08
C LYS A 203 43.18 -23.08 -83.70
N ALA A 204 43.02 -24.20 -82.99
CA ALA A 204 43.36 -25.53 -83.50
C ALA A 204 42.34 -26.05 -84.54
N ALA A 205 41.06 -25.72 -84.39
CA ALA A 205 39.98 -26.18 -85.27
C ALA A 205 39.81 -25.33 -86.54
N GLY A 206 40.34 -24.09 -86.55
CA GLY A 206 40.26 -23.16 -87.68
C GLY A 206 38.94 -22.34 -87.72
N PRO A 207 38.93 -21.17 -88.39
CA PRO A 207 37.78 -20.27 -88.38
C PRO A 207 36.53 -20.94 -88.99
N GLY A 208 35.46 -21.05 -88.19
CA GLY A 208 34.16 -21.61 -88.60
C GLY A 208 33.85 -23.04 -88.13
N ALA A 209 34.81 -23.76 -87.51
CA ALA A 209 34.58 -25.12 -87.02
C ALA A 209 33.59 -25.19 -85.84
N GLY A 210 33.60 -24.18 -84.95
CA GLY A 210 32.65 -24.09 -83.84
C GLY A 210 31.20 -23.94 -84.28
N THR A 211 30.96 -23.16 -85.34
CA THR A 211 29.63 -22.99 -85.97
C THR A 211 29.15 -24.27 -86.64
N SER A 212 30.06 -25.04 -87.25
CA SER A 212 29.78 -26.37 -87.82
C SER A 212 29.34 -27.38 -86.74
N LEU A 213 30.05 -27.45 -85.61
CA LEU A 213 29.70 -28.36 -84.50
C LEU A 213 28.38 -27.97 -83.82
N LEU A 214 28.14 -26.67 -83.58
CA LEU A 214 26.86 -26.20 -83.03
C LEU A 214 25.69 -26.48 -83.97
N SER A 215 25.88 -26.36 -85.28
CA SER A 215 24.84 -26.72 -86.25
C SER A 215 24.55 -28.23 -86.26
N GLN A 216 25.56 -29.08 -86.05
CA GLN A 216 25.37 -30.54 -85.93
C GLN A 216 24.66 -30.95 -84.65
N VAL A 217 24.91 -30.27 -83.53
CA VAL A 217 24.24 -30.57 -82.26
C VAL A 217 22.79 -30.04 -82.28
N GLY A 218 22.56 -28.85 -82.83
CA GLY A 218 21.20 -28.29 -83.00
C GLY A 218 20.32 -29.10 -83.96
N ALA A 219 20.90 -29.87 -84.87
CA ALA A 219 20.18 -30.83 -85.72
C ALA A 219 19.92 -32.19 -85.03
N ARG A 220 20.48 -32.42 -83.85
CA ARG A 220 20.39 -33.68 -83.08
C ARG A 220 19.50 -33.60 -81.84
N LEU A 221 19.14 -32.38 -81.40
CA LEU A 221 18.10 -32.11 -80.41
C LEU A 221 16.74 -32.01 -81.11
#